data_AF-A0A1Z9VRG8-F1
#
_entry.id   AF-A0A1Z9VRG8-F1
#
_cell.length_a   1.000
_cell.length_b   1.000
_cell.length_c   1.000
_cell.angle_alpha   90.00
_cell.angle_beta   90.00
_cell.angle_gamma   90.00
#
_symmetry.space_group_name_H-M   'P 1'
#
loop_
_entity.id
_entity.type
_entity.pdbx_description
1 polymer ?
#
loop_
_entity_poly.entity_id
_entity_poly.type
_entity_poly.pdbx_seq_one_letter_code
_entity_poly.pdbx_strand_id
1 'polypeptide(L)'
;MNEITHLKKMWKPRAKRSAKTIADPVSLKGLEGSLSNDHWAFNVTYAFRDALDIRYDMRVINKRKTPLWTQGPLIGFKDGDLIHTRDKHRAVQVRFAQPMGWDRDKNCMYTGSVVFTEFNIQEGRPTEIAQHTCTQMEFLELLISGQMP
;
A
#
# COMPACT_ATOMS: atom_id res chain seq x y z
N MET A 1 -1.08 1.79 -14.82
CA MET A 1 -0.55 1.41 -13.49
C MET A 1 -0.24 -0.08 -13.43
N ASN A 2 1.05 -0.41 -13.34
CA ASN A 2 1.52 -1.80 -13.36
C ASN A 2 1.35 -2.48 -11.99
N GLU A 3 1.45 -1.71 -10.92
CA GLU A 3 1.32 -2.13 -9.51
C GLU A 3 -0.09 -2.66 -9.22
N ILE A 4 -1.12 -1.85 -9.51
CA ILE A 4 -2.54 -2.21 -9.33
C ILE A 4 -2.89 -3.46 -10.15
N THR A 5 -2.41 -3.52 -11.40
CA THR A 5 -2.62 -4.67 -12.29
C THR A 5 -1.95 -5.94 -11.73
N HIS A 6 -0.75 -5.82 -11.19
CA HIS A 6 -0.03 -6.93 -10.55
C HIS A 6 -0.79 -7.48 -9.34
N LEU A 7 -1.32 -6.61 -8.48
CA LEU A 7 -2.14 -7.00 -7.33
C LEU A 7 -3.41 -7.74 -7.76
N LYS A 8 -4.17 -7.19 -8.72
CA LYS A 8 -5.41 -7.78 -9.23
C LYS A 8 -5.20 -9.18 -9.82
N LYS A 9 -4.06 -9.44 -10.46
CA LYS A 9 -3.72 -10.78 -10.99
C LYS A 9 -3.57 -11.85 -9.91
N MET A 10 -3.33 -11.47 -8.66
CA MET A 10 -3.22 -12.39 -7.54
C MET A 10 -4.56 -12.69 -6.84
N TRP A 11 -5.66 -12.02 -7.24
CA TRP A 11 -6.97 -12.20 -6.63
C TRP A 11 -7.56 -13.56 -6.98
N LYS A 12 -7.45 -14.49 -6.03
CA LYS A 12 -8.01 -15.84 -6.11
C LYS A 12 -8.15 -16.42 -4.71
N PRO A 13 -8.97 -17.47 -4.53
CA PRO A 13 -9.03 -18.20 -3.28
C PRO A 13 -7.64 -18.71 -2.91
N ARG A 14 -7.24 -18.55 -1.64
CA ARG A 14 -5.92 -19.01 -1.12
C ARG A 14 -4.75 -18.53 -1.98
N ALA A 15 -4.76 -17.24 -2.32
CA ALA A 15 -3.73 -16.62 -3.12
C ALA A 15 -2.32 -16.91 -2.57
N LYS A 16 -1.45 -17.36 -3.46
CA LYS A 16 -0.01 -17.49 -3.17
C LYS A 16 0.63 -16.12 -3.31
N ARG A 17 1.55 -15.80 -2.40
CA ARG A 17 2.35 -14.58 -2.47
C ARG A 17 3.33 -14.66 -3.65
N SER A 18 3.56 -13.52 -4.29
CA SER A 18 4.49 -13.32 -5.40
C SER A 18 5.88 -12.94 -4.89
N ALA A 19 6.94 -13.33 -5.62
CA ALA A 19 8.30 -12.81 -5.39
C ALA A 19 8.48 -11.39 -5.96
N LYS A 20 7.68 -11.00 -6.96
CA LYS A 20 7.61 -9.63 -7.45
C LYS A 20 6.75 -8.78 -6.51
N THR A 21 7.31 -7.68 -5.99
CA THR A 21 6.59 -6.71 -5.16
C THR A 21 6.19 -5.46 -5.95
N ILE A 22 5.29 -4.65 -5.37
CA ILE A 22 4.89 -3.35 -5.95
C ILE A 22 5.84 -2.21 -5.56
N ALA A 23 6.62 -2.41 -4.49
CA ALA A 23 7.61 -1.47 -3.98
C ALA A 23 8.67 -2.28 -3.22
N ASP A 24 9.83 -2.47 -3.83
CA ASP A 24 10.86 -3.37 -3.27
C ASP A 24 11.49 -2.76 -2.01
N PRO A 25 11.62 -3.50 -0.91
CA PRO A 25 12.37 -3.02 0.25
C PRO A 25 13.84 -2.82 -0.09
N VAL A 26 14.40 -1.69 0.34
CA VAL A 26 15.78 -1.31 0.01
C VAL A 26 16.69 -1.66 1.19
N SER A 27 17.78 -2.34 0.86
CA SER A 27 18.88 -2.65 1.78
C SER A 27 20.19 -2.08 1.22
N LEU A 28 20.26 -0.74 1.14
CA LEU A 28 21.46 0.00 0.73
C LEU A 28 21.87 0.94 1.87
N LYS A 29 23.17 1.20 2.00
CA LYS A 29 23.73 2.08 3.04
C LYS A 29 23.02 3.44 3.04
N GLY A 30 22.35 3.78 4.13
CA GLY A 30 21.57 5.02 4.29
C GLY A 30 20.10 4.95 3.85
N LEU A 31 19.67 3.83 3.26
CA LEU A 31 18.28 3.55 2.86
C LEU A 31 17.74 2.26 3.52
N GLU A 32 18.43 1.75 4.55
CA GLU A 32 18.00 0.57 5.29
C GLU A 32 16.62 0.80 5.91
N GLY A 33 15.68 -0.08 5.58
CA GLY A 33 14.30 0.07 6.05
C GLY A 33 13.53 1.16 5.30
N SER A 34 13.82 1.38 4.01
CA SER A 34 12.96 2.13 3.10
C SER A 34 12.30 1.21 2.07
N LEU A 35 11.30 1.74 1.35
CA LEU A 35 10.69 1.10 0.20
C LEU A 35 11.12 1.84 -1.06
N SER A 36 11.41 1.11 -2.13
CA SER A 36 11.70 1.67 -3.45
C SER A 36 10.37 2.08 -4.10
N ASN A 37 9.95 3.30 -3.82
CA ASN A 37 8.72 3.87 -4.35
C ASN A 37 8.88 5.35 -4.75
N ASP A 38 10.10 5.77 -5.08
CA ASP A 38 10.44 7.17 -5.40
C ASP A 38 9.63 7.75 -6.56
N HIS A 39 9.08 6.89 -7.42
CA HIS A 39 8.17 7.26 -8.49
C HIS A 39 6.71 7.48 -8.06
N TRP A 40 6.35 7.23 -6.79
CA TRP A 40 5.01 7.46 -6.25
C TRP A 40 4.87 8.92 -5.78
N ALA A 41 3.68 9.50 -5.93
CA ALA A 41 3.40 10.87 -5.49
C ALA A 41 3.53 11.03 -3.96
N PHE A 42 3.17 10.00 -3.20
CA PHE A 42 3.26 9.98 -1.75
C PHE A 42 4.48 9.21 -1.25
N ASN A 43 5.05 9.67 -0.13
CA ASN A 43 6.16 9.00 0.53
C ASN A 43 5.63 7.90 1.45
N VAL A 44 5.45 6.69 0.91
CA VAL A 44 5.01 5.52 1.68
C VAL A 44 6.22 4.83 2.29
N THR A 45 6.41 4.99 3.58
CA THR A 45 7.60 4.44 4.27
C THR A 45 7.49 2.93 4.50
N TYR A 46 8.59 2.31 4.91
CA TYR A 46 8.63 0.88 5.28
C TYR A 46 7.69 0.48 6.42
N ALA A 47 7.21 1.43 7.23
CA ALA A 47 6.19 1.18 8.23
C ALA A 47 4.89 0.64 7.58
N PHE A 48 4.60 1.04 6.35
CA PHE A 48 3.42 0.63 5.60
C PHE A 48 3.58 -0.70 4.85
N ARG A 49 4.72 -1.40 4.96
CA ARG A 49 4.91 -2.70 4.29
C ARG A 49 3.79 -3.69 4.63
N ASP A 50 3.28 -3.67 5.86
CA ASP A 50 2.19 -4.56 6.28
C ASP A 50 0.85 -4.15 5.64
N ALA A 51 0.59 -2.84 5.48
CA ALA A 51 -0.58 -2.32 4.77
C ALA A 51 -0.52 -2.64 3.27
N LEU A 52 0.70 -2.67 2.69
CA LEU A 52 0.94 -3.10 1.32
C LEU A 52 1.04 -4.63 1.17
N ASP A 53 0.92 -5.38 2.26
CA ASP A 53 1.10 -6.84 2.32
C ASP A 53 2.41 -7.32 1.69
N ILE A 54 3.51 -6.65 2.05
CA ILE A 54 4.90 -6.99 1.74
C ILE A 54 5.55 -7.59 2.99
N ARG A 55 6.13 -8.79 2.86
CA ARG A 55 6.73 -9.52 3.99
C ARG A 55 7.99 -10.27 3.59
N TYR A 56 8.95 -10.33 4.51
CA TYR A 56 10.14 -11.16 4.35
C TYR A 56 9.82 -12.58 4.82
N ASP A 57 9.95 -13.55 3.92
CA ASP A 57 9.52 -14.94 4.16
C ASP A 57 10.53 -15.94 3.58
N MET A 58 10.56 -17.15 4.12
CA MET A 58 11.41 -18.23 3.64
C MET A 58 10.73 -18.96 2.49
N ARG A 59 11.37 -19.01 1.31
CA ARG A 59 10.89 -19.77 0.15
C ARG A 59 11.82 -20.93 -0.17
N VAL A 60 11.25 -22.03 -0.65
CA VAL A 60 12.04 -23.14 -1.20
C VAL A 60 12.19 -22.92 -2.69
N ILE A 61 13.40 -22.58 -3.13
CA ILE A 61 13.77 -22.42 -4.54
C ILE A 61 14.90 -23.41 -4.81
N ASN A 62 14.73 -24.27 -5.81
CA ASN A 62 15.73 -25.29 -6.16
C ASN A 62 16.17 -26.14 -4.94
N LYS A 63 15.20 -26.57 -4.11
CA LYS A 63 15.41 -27.32 -2.85
C LYS A 63 16.21 -26.59 -1.77
N ARG A 64 16.52 -25.31 -1.94
CA ARG A 64 17.20 -24.48 -0.95
C ARG A 64 16.22 -23.50 -0.34
N LYS A 65 16.31 -23.31 0.99
CA LYS A 65 15.54 -22.29 1.70
C LYS A 65 16.23 -20.94 1.48
N THR A 66 15.58 -20.05 0.74
CA THR A 66 16.06 -18.71 0.42
C THR A 66 15.12 -17.69 1.05
N PRO A 67 15.62 -16.80 1.91
CA PRO A 67 14.80 -15.70 2.43
C PRO A 67 14.57 -14.68 1.31
N LEU A 68 13.32 -14.23 1.13
CA LEU A 68 13.00 -13.22 0.13
C LEU A 68 11.78 -12.39 0.48
N TRP A 69 11.76 -11.16 0.00
CA TRP A 69 10.60 -10.27 0.09
C TRP A 69 9.49 -10.75 -0.83
N THR A 70 8.29 -10.87 -0.28
CA THR A 70 7.11 -11.39 -0.97
C THR A 70 5.94 -10.43 -0.87
N GLN A 71 5.15 -10.38 -1.95
CA GLN A 71 3.94 -9.59 -2.07
C GLN A 71 2.71 -10.48 -1.98
N GLY A 72 1.78 -10.18 -1.08
CA GLY A 72 0.43 -10.75 -1.12
C GLY A 72 -0.57 -9.81 -1.81
N PRO A 73 -1.84 -10.24 -1.96
CA PRO A 73 -2.83 -9.50 -2.74
C PRO A 73 -3.69 -8.52 -1.93
N LEU A 74 -3.58 -8.51 -0.60
CA LEU A 74 -4.53 -7.81 0.28
C LEU A 74 -3.94 -6.50 0.76
N ILE A 75 -4.47 -5.38 0.27
CA ILE A 75 -4.14 -4.07 0.81
C ILE A 75 -5.00 -3.77 2.05
N GLY A 76 -4.40 -3.14 3.05
CA GLY A 76 -5.06 -2.89 4.32
C GLY A 76 -4.46 -1.72 5.08
N PHE A 77 -4.65 -0.51 4.56
CA PHE A 77 -4.47 0.73 5.33
C PHE A 77 -5.46 0.77 6.49
N LYS A 78 -5.06 1.43 7.58
CA LYS A 78 -5.75 1.40 8.88
C LYS A 78 -6.01 2.81 9.38
N ASP A 79 -6.96 2.92 10.30
CA ASP A 79 -7.21 4.17 11.03
C ASP A 79 -5.91 4.71 11.65
N GLY A 80 -5.70 6.01 11.51
CA GLY A 80 -4.53 6.74 11.97
C GLY A 80 -3.37 6.80 10.98
N ASP A 81 -3.39 6.01 9.90
CA ASP A 81 -2.36 6.05 8.86
C ASP A 81 -2.27 7.46 8.25
N LEU A 82 -1.13 8.13 8.43
CA LEU A 82 -0.85 9.48 7.93
C LEU A 82 0.29 9.44 6.92
N ILE A 83 0.03 9.89 5.71
CA ILE A 83 0.98 9.81 4.60
C ILE A 83 1.09 11.18 3.94
N HIS A 84 2.33 11.66 3.80
CA HIS A 84 2.62 12.94 3.17
C HIS A 84 3.03 12.75 1.71
N THR A 85 2.72 13.74 0.88
CA THR A 85 3.39 13.88 -0.42
C THR A 85 4.89 14.10 -0.23
N ARG A 86 5.68 13.77 -1.25
CA ARG A 86 7.15 13.87 -1.17
C ARG A 86 7.63 15.31 -0.91
N ASP A 87 6.93 16.27 -1.49
CA ASP A 87 7.17 17.71 -1.30
C ASP A 87 6.62 18.26 0.01
N LYS A 88 5.88 17.45 0.77
CA LYS A 88 5.26 17.76 2.08
C LYS A 88 4.23 18.89 2.04
N HIS A 89 3.68 19.24 0.87
CA HIS A 89 2.59 20.23 0.77
C HIS A 89 1.20 19.63 0.93
N ARG A 90 1.05 18.31 0.83
CA ARG A 90 -0.21 17.61 1.04
C ARG A 90 -0.02 16.42 1.95
N ALA A 91 -1.06 16.06 2.69
CA ALA A 91 -1.11 14.81 3.42
C ALA A 91 -2.51 14.20 3.38
N VAL A 92 -2.56 12.89 3.54
CA VAL A 92 -3.81 12.15 3.71
C VAL A 92 -3.75 11.39 5.02
N GLN A 93 -4.81 11.47 5.81
CA GLN A 93 -4.95 10.69 7.04
C GLN A 93 -6.17 9.78 6.95
N VAL A 94 -5.96 8.49 7.07
CA VAL A 94 -7.04 7.51 7.18
C VAL A 94 -7.76 7.72 8.51
N ARG A 95 -9.09 7.87 8.45
CA ARG A 95 -9.99 8.03 9.61
C ARG A 95 -10.73 6.74 9.95
N PHE A 96 -10.96 5.93 8.93
CA PHE A 96 -11.63 4.65 9.07
C PHE A 96 -11.24 3.77 7.88
N ALA A 97 -11.07 2.48 8.11
CA ALA A 97 -10.81 1.55 7.02
C ALA A 97 -11.33 0.15 7.32
N GLN A 98 -11.87 -0.50 6.29
CA GLN A 98 -12.14 -1.92 6.27
C GLN A 98 -11.10 -2.62 5.38
N PRO A 99 -10.46 -3.69 5.85
CA PRO A 99 -9.41 -4.36 5.08
C PRO A 99 -10.00 -5.11 3.87
N MET A 100 -9.15 -5.36 2.87
CA MET A 100 -9.47 -6.30 1.80
C MET A 100 -9.64 -7.72 2.33
N GLY A 101 -10.43 -8.54 1.64
CA GLY A 101 -10.63 -9.93 1.98
C GLY A 101 -11.23 -10.74 0.85
N TRP A 102 -11.03 -12.07 0.88
CA TRP A 102 -11.72 -12.95 -0.05
C TRP A 102 -13.09 -13.33 0.50
N ASP A 103 -14.15 -12.95 -0.20
CA ASP A 103 -15.52 -13.40 0.09
C ASP A 103 -15.67 -14.81 -0.48
N ARG A 104 -15.81 -15.79 0.43
CA ARG A 104 -15.92 -17.21 0.05
C ARG A 104 -17.27 -17.53 -0.58
N ASP A 105 -18.33 -16.87 -0.15
CA ASP A 105 -19.69 -17.17 -0.57
C ASP A 105 -19.95 -16.58 -1.96
N LYS A 106 -19.43 -15.37 -2.20
CA LYS A 106 -19.50 -14.70 -3.51
C LYS A 106 -18.35 -15.07 -4.44
N ASN A 107 -17.37 -15.82 -3.94
CA ASN A 107 -16.15 -16.22 -4.65
C ASN A 107 -15.45 -15.04 -5.35
N CYS A 108 -15.33 -13.91 -4.64
CA CYS A 108 -14.76 -12.68 -5.19
C CYS A 108 -13.90 -11.94 -4.17
N MET A 109 -13.09 -10.99 -4.66
CA MET A 109 -12.32 -10.12 -3.79
C MET A 109 -13.21 -8.99 -3.28
N TYR A 110 -13.39 -8.90 -1.97
CA TYR A 110 -13.86 -7.70 -1.31
C TYR A 110 -12.69 -6.71 -1.20
N THR A 111 -12.85 -5.54 -1.83
CA THR A 111 -11.78 -4.53 -1.96
C THR A 111 -11.63 -3.62 -0.74
N GLY A 112 -12.39 -3.86 0.33
CA GLY A 112 -12.38 -3.01 1.51
C GLY A 112 -12.91 -1.61 1.22
N SER A 113 -12.76 -0.74 2.22
CA SER A 113 -13.10 0.67 2.16
C SER A 113 -12.08 1.48 2.95
N VAL A 114 -11.87 2.72 2.56
CA VAL A 114 -11.03 3.71 3.22
C VAL A 114 -11.79 5.03 3.23
N VAL A 115 -11.91 5.61 4.42
CA VAL A 115 -12.35 6.99 4.60
C VAL A 115 -11.13 7.77 5.07
N PHE A 116 -10.76 8.83 4.35
CA PHE A 116 -9.58 9.63 4.68
C PHE A 116 -9.86 11.12 4.58
N THR A 117 -9.12 11.89 5.37
CA THR A 117 -9.11 13.34 5.31
C THR A 117 -7.89 13.78 4.50
N GLU A 118 -8.10 14.69 3.55
CA GLU A 118 -7.04 15.39 2.83
C GLU A 118 -6.67 16.68 3.54
N PHE A 119 -5.37 16.95 3.63
CA PHE A 119 -4.81 18.18 4.18
C PHE A 119 -3.94 18.90 3.15
N ASN A 120 -4.05 20.22 3.13
CA ASN A 120 -3.04 21.11 2.60
C ASN A 120 -2.06 21.47 3.72
N ILE A 121 -0.77 21.46 3.46
CA ILE A 121 0.27 21.80 4.43
C ILE A 121 0.97 23.05 3.95
N GLN A 122 0.71 24.16 4.65
CA GLN A 122 1.37 25.44 4.42
C GLN A 122 2.13 25.82 5.69
N GLU A 123 3.43 26.12 5.54
CA GLU A 123 4.30 26.50 6.67
C GLU A 123 4.28 25.49 7.83
N GLY A 124 4.12 24.19 7.52
CA GLY A 124 4.04 23.11 8.50
C GLY A 124 2.70 23.01 9.24
N ARG A 125 1.70 23.81 8.87
CA ARG A 125 0.36 23.77 9.46
C ARG A 125 -0.59 23.01 8.54
N PRO A 126 -1.22 21.91 9.01
CA PRO A 126 -2.22 21.20 8.24
C PRO A 126 -3.57 21.93 8.28
N THR A 127 -4.13 22.20 7.11
CA THR A 127 -5.50 22.68 6.93
C THR A 127 -6.30 21.59 6.22
N GLU A 128 -7.36 21.12 6.86
CA GLU A 128 -8.27 20.14 6.28
C GLU A 128 -8.96 20.71 5.03
N ILE A 129 -8.91 19.96 3.92
CA ILE A 129 -9.54 20.34 2.65
C ILE A 129 -10.89 19.64 2.52
N ALA A 130 -10.88 18.32 2.63
CA ALA A 130 -12.05 17.49 2.37
C ALA A 130 -11.89 16.08 2.98
N GLN A 131 -13.01 15.40 3.15
CA GLN A 131 -13.08 13.99 3.48
C GLN A 131 -13.53 13.20 2.26
N HIS A 132 -12.85 12.09 1.99
CA HIS A 132 -13.06 11.24 0.83
C HIS A 132 -13.36 9.82 1.27
N THR A 133 -14.11 9.08 0.46
CA THR A 133 -14.37 7.65 0.65
C THR A 133 -14.06 6.90 -0.63
N CYS A 134 -13.23 5.87 -0.54
CA CYS A 134 -12.86 5.01 -1.66
C CYS A 134 -12.55 3.59 -1.18
N THR A 135 -12.12 2.71 -2.08
CA THR A 135 -11.61 1.37 -1.76
C THR A 135 -10.13 1.40 -1.36
N GLN A 136 -9.63 0.31 -0.77
CA GLN A 136 -8.19 0.18 -0.45
C GLN A 136 -7.30 0.30 -1.70
N MET A 137 -7.79 -0.17 -2.85
CA MET A 137 -7.07 -0.13 -4.12
C MET A 137 -7.03 1.28 -4.71
N GLU A 138 -8.14 2.02 -4.64
CA GLU A 138 -8.22 3.42 -5.08
C GLU A 138 -7.36 4.32 -4.18
N PHE A 139 -7.35 4.07 -2.88
CA PHE A 139 -6.43 4.78 -1.97
C PHE A 139 -4.96 4.51 -2.33
N LEU A 140 -4.58 3.25 -2.62
CA LEU A 140 -3.23 2.95 -3.13
C LEU A 140 -2.94 3.65 -4.46
N GLU A 141 -3.91 3.71 -5.37
CA GLU A 141 -3.79 4.41 -6.65
C GLU A 141 -3.59 5.93 -6.47
N LEU A 142 -4.26 6.55 -5.51
CA LEU A 142 -4.00 7.92 -5.07
C LEU A 142 -2.56 8.08 -4.57
N LEU A 143 -2.06 7.15 -3.74
CA LEU A 143 -0.68 7.23 -3.24
C LEU A 143 0.37 7.14 -4.35
N ILE A 144 0.09 6.33 -5.38
CA ILE A 144 0.96 6.15 -6.55
C ILE A 144 0.89 7.39 -7.46
N SER A 145 -0.31 7.79 -7.87
CA SER A 145 -0.53 8.78 -8.94
C SER A 145 -0.62 10.22 -8.46
N GLY A 146 -0.99 10.44 -7.19
CA GLY A 146 -1.30 11.76 -6.64
C GLY A 146 -2.68 12.30 -7.03
N GLN A 147 -3.44 11.56 -7.83
CA GLN A 147 -4.77 11.93 -8.31
C GLN A 147 -5.84 11.40 -7.35
N MET A 148 -6.83 12.24 -7.07
CA MET A 148 -7.96 11.85 -6.23
C MET A 148 -8.83 10.80 -6.94
N PRO A 149 -9.37 9.83 -6.19
CA PRO A 149 -10.27 8.81 -6.72
C PRO A 149 -11.64 9.39 -7.11
#